data_AF-A0A8T0FJX5-F1
#
_entry.id   AF-A0A8T0FJX5-F1
#
_cell.length_a   1.000
_cell.length_b   1.000
_cell.length_c   1.000
_cell.angle_alpha   90.00
_cell.angle_beta   90.00
_cell.angle_gamma   90.00
#
_symmetry.space_group_name_H-M   'P 1'
#
loop_
_entity.id
_entity.type
_entity.pdbx_description
1 polymer ?
#
loop_
_entity_poly.entity_id
_entity_poly.type
_entity_poly.pdbx_seq_one_letter_code
_entity_poly.pdbx_strand_id
1 'polypeptide(L)'
;MCIYNKKLNILQINLGRTKAATTHLNPAVVKLKTDILLVQEPYVYNNKYRQQTSATIQGLPMSWNIFTSTSNKAAIFIPQTIHKAITVAKLENTIAVKLHTDNKPITLISAYSSPIADINTTLQEIQDIIIMLPNENFLVGADLNGHNPLRGYHRTNTRDQVRRKDQKNICSGKPKPKKYMKKVKRVKSVGWKDLSTEAANPYGKHFKAAFRKTIHPSQLTVLHNTNPERGHQKIAQDILEQIFPLPNSTPSLTHEIVTTPNDCPFTEKEIAQVIDYLLHGKTPG
;
A
#
# COMPACT_ATOMS: atom_id res chain seq x y z
N MET A 1 -31.10 -18.65 -9.92
CA MET A 1 -31.44 -17.32 -10.48
C MET A 1 -30.95 -16.30 -9.47
N CYS A 2 -29.72 -15.80 -9.63
CA CYS A 2 -29.19 -14.76 -8.75
C CYS A 2 -29.65 -13.41 -9.29
N ILE A 3 -30.15 -12.55 -8.41
CA ILE A 3 -30.66 -11.22 -8.75
C ILE A 3 -29.65 -10.21 -8.18
N TYR A 4 -28.64 -9.82 -8.94
CA TYR A 4 -27.67 -8.78 -8.57
C TYR A 4 -28.05 -7.45 -9.21
N ASN A 5 -29.19 -6.89 -8.80
CA ASN A 5 -29.53 -5.48 -9.04
C ASN A 5 -28.93 -4.57 -7.94
N LYS A 6 -27.74 -4.91 -7.44
CA LYS A 6 -27.05 -4.24 -6.33
C LYS A 6 -25.86 -3.45 -6.87
N LYS A 7 -25.77 -2.18 -6.46
CA LYS A 7 -24.59 -1.35 -6.70
C LYS A 7 -23.34 -1.98 -6.08
N LEU A 8 -22.32 -2.24 -6.89
CA LEU A 8 -21.02 -2.74 -6.43
C LEU A 8 -20.24 -1.61 -5.73
N ASN A 9 -19.79 -1.87 -4.50
CA ASN A 9 -18.92 -0.98 -3.74
C ASN A 9 -17.46 -1.44 -3.88
N ILE A 10 -16.68 -0.68 -4.64
CA ILE A 10 -15.27 -0.97 -4.91
C ILE A 10 -14.38 -0.02 -4.11
N LEU A 11 -13.39 -0.56 -3.41
CA LEU A 11 -12.35 0.18 -2.70
C LEU A 11 -11.02 0.06 -3.45
N GLN A 12 -10.42 1.18 -3.85
CA GLN A 12 -9.02 1.20 -4.31
C GLN A 12 -8.12 1.63 -3.14
N ILE A 13 -7.04 0.88 -2.88
CA ILE A 13 -6.09 1.18 -1.80
C ILE A 13 -4.69 0.67 -2.09
N ASN A 14 -3.68 1.48 -1.76
CA ASN A 14 -2.30 1.04 -1.63
C ASN A 14 -2.01 0.74 -0.15
N LEU A 15 -1.55 -0.47 0.18
CA LEU A 15 -1.28 -0.94 1.55
C LEU A 15 0.19 -0.76 1.98
N GLY A 16 1.07 -0.27 1.09
CA GLY A 16 2.46 0.06 1.39
C GLY A 16 3.26 -1.10 1.97
N ARG A 17 2.97 -2.34 1.53
CA ARG A 17 3.51 -3.61 2.05
C ARG A 17 3.40 -3.75 3.57
N THR A 18 2.46 -3.06 4.20
CA THR A 18 2.41 -2.94 5.66
C THR A 18 1.47 -3.97 6.28
N LYS A 19 1.98 -4.78 7.21
CA LYS A 19 1.18 -5.77 7.96
C LYS A 19 0.03 -5.11 8.71
N ALA A 20 0.29 -4.01 9.41
CA ALA A 20 -0.73 -3.25 10.14
C ALA A 20 -1.89 -2.77 9.25
N ALA A 21 -1.57 -2.17 8.08
CA ALA A 21 -2.58 -1.74 7.12
C ALA A 21 -3.45 -2.91 6.64
N THR A 22 -2.84 -4.08 6.45
CA THR A 22 -3.53 -5.31 6.05
C THR A 22 -4.44 -5.83 7.18
N THR A 23 -3.98 -5.81 8.43
CA THR A 23 -4.79 -6.22 9.61
C THR A 23 -6.03 -5.33 9.79
N HIS A 24 -5.91 -4.02 9.58
CA HIS A 24 -7.03 -3.08 9.67
C HIS A 24 -7.98 -3.11 8.46
N LEU A 25 -7.65 -3.88 7.41
CA LEU A 25 -8.43 -3.91 6.18
C LEU A 25 -9.80 -4.55 6.39
N ASN A 26 -9.90 -5.63 7.16
CA ASN A 26 -11.17 -6.32 7.37
C ASN A 26 -12.23 -5.45 8.10
N PRO A 27 -11.91 -4.79 9.22
CA PRO A 27 -12.83 -3.81 9.83
C PRO A 27 -13.26 -2.69 8.86
N ALA A 28 -12.33 -2.19 8.03
CA ALA A 28 -12.63 -1.16 7.05
C ALA A 28 -13.61 -1.65 5.96
N VAL A 29 -13.41 -2.88 5.46
CA VAL A 29 -14.29 -3.52 4.48
C VAL A 29 -15.71 -3.68 5.02
N VAL A 30 -15.85 -4.14 6.25
CA VAL A 30 -17.16 -4.27 6.91
C VAL A 30 -17.82 -2.90 7.06
N LYS A 31 -17.10 -1.91 7.59
CA LYS A 31 -17.61 -0.55 7.79
C LYS A 31 -18.04 0.13 6.50
N LEU A 32 -17.27 -0.03 5.43
CA LEU A 32 -17.53 0.56 4.12
C LEU A 32 -18.50 -0.26 3.26
N LYS A 33 -18.89 -1.46 3.72
CA LYS A 33 -19.69 -2.44 2.96
C LYS A 33 -19.07 -2.68 1.57
N THR A 34 -17.76 -2.89 1.55
CA THR A 34 -16.96 -3.08 0.34
C THR A 34 -17.16 -4.49 -0.20
N ASP A 35 -17.53 -4.59 -1.47
CA ASP A 35 -17.70 -5.89 -2.15
C ASP A 35 -16.40 -6.34 -2.82
N ILE A 36 -15.59 -5.41 -3.35
CA ILE A 36 -14.32 -5.72 -4.06
C ILE A 36 -13.24 -4.68 -3.71
N LEU A 37 -11.97 -5.12 -3.62
CA LEU A 37 -10.82 -4.26 -3.38
C LEU A 37 -9.83 -4.34 -4.56
N LEU A 38 -9.41 -3.19 -5.07
CA LEU A 38 -8.29 -3.04 -6.01
C LEU A 38 -7.07 -2.57 -5.21
N VAL A 39 -6.16 -3.51 -4.94
CA VAL A 39 -5.08 -3.34 -3.97
C VAL A 39 -3.74 -3.18 -4.65
N GLN A 40 -2.94 -2.24 -4.17
CA GLN A 40 -1.52 -2.08 -4.51
C GLN A 40 -0.67 -2.29 -3.26
N GLU A 41 0.53 -2.85 -3.46
CA GLU A 41 1.49 -3.21 -2.42
C GLU A 41 0.88 -3.92 -1.20
N PRO A 42 0.20 -5.08 -1.37
CA PRO A 42 -0.27 -5.87 -0.24
C PRO A 42 0.90 -6.35 0.64
N TYR A 43 0.62 -6.66 1.92
CA TYR A 43 1.61 -7.31 2.77
C TYR A 43 1.94 -8.69 2.22
N VAL A 44 3.21 -8.91 1.93
CA VAL A 44 3.73 -10.18 1.42
C VAL A 44 4.70 -10.74 2.45
N TYR A 45 4.44 -11.98 2.88
CA TYR A 45 5.33 -12.73 3.75
C TYR A 45 6.17 -13.70 2.91
N ASN A 46 7.48 -13.71 3.15
CA ASN A 46 8.40 -14.65 2.52
C ASN A 46 8.94 -15.61 3.58
N ASN A 47 8.50 -16.87 3.55
CA ASN A 47 9.04 -17.89 4.43
C ASN A 47 10.29 -18.49 3.80
N LYS A 48 11.46 -17.96 4.13
CA LYS A 48 12.74 -18.45 3.62
C LYS A 48 13.13 -19.85 4.15
N TYR A 49 12.43 -20.40 5.14
CA TYR A 49 12.75 -21.70 5.78
C TYR A 49 11.99 -22.88 5.20
N ARG A 50 10.80 -22.65 4.62
CA ARG A 50 10.23 -23.60 3.69
C ARG A 50 10.90 -23.32 2.36
N GLN A 51 11.26 -24.35 1.59
CA GLN A 51 11.62 -24.19 0.17
C GLN A 51 10.41 -23.73 -0.67
N GLN A 52 9.54 -22.87 -0.11
CA GLN A 52 8.49 -22.14 -0.80
C GLN A 52 9.15 -20.99 -1.54
N THR A 53 9.30 -21.20 -2.84
CA THR A 53 9.91 -20.26 -3.80
C THR A 53 9.03 -19.04 -4.12
N SER A 54 7.88 -18.88 -3.46
CA SER A 54 6.92 -17.82 -3.79
C SER A 54 6.42 -17.11 -2.53
N ALA A 55 6.74 -15.82 -2.45
CA ALA A 55 6.24 -14.93 -1.42
C ALA A 55 4.70 -14.87 -1.50
N THR A 56 4.01 -14.97 -0.35
CA THR A 56 2.54 -15.07 -0.30
C THR A 56 1.91 -13.90 0.44
N ILE A 57 0.72 -13.48 0.02
CA ILE A 57 -0.05 -12.48 0.76
C ILE A 57 -0.54 -13.11 2.07
N GLN A 58 -0.35 -12.40 3.19
CA GLN A 58 -0.76 -12.86 4.52
C GLN A 58 -1.57 -11.81 5.26
N GLY A 59 -2.21 -12.22 6.36
CA GLY A 59 -2.98 -11.33 7.23
C GLY A 59 -4.40 -11.03 6.76
N LEU A 60 -4.93 -11.82 5.82
CA LEU A 60 -6.29 -11.72 5.31
C LEU A 60 -7.12 -12.95 5.73
N PRO A 61 -8.45 -12.81 5.88
CA PRO A 61 -9.32 -13.95 6.14
C PRO A 61 -9.26 -15.00 5.02
N MET A 62 -9.23 -16.29 5.38
CA MET A 62 -9.17 -17.40 4.40
C MET A 62 -10.38 -17.45 3.46
N SER A 63 -11.50 -16.83 3.83
CA SER A 63 -12.71 -16.78 3.01
C SER A 63 -12.61 -15.80 1.83
N TRP A 64 -11.57 -14.97 1.77
CA TRP A 64 -11.40 -13.98 0.72
C TRP A 64 -10.78 -14.62 -0.52
N ASN A 65 -11.38 -14.37 -1.68
CA ASN A 65 -10.74 -14.71 -2.94
C ASN A 65 -9.67 -13.66 -3.28
N ILE A 66 -8.44 -14.12 -3.49
CA ILE A 66 -7.27 -13.26 -3.68
C ILE A 66 -6.65 -13.56 -5.05
N PHE A 67 -6.54 -12.52 -5.87
CA PHE A 67 -5.87 -12.57 -7.18
C PHE A 67 -4.68 -11.61 -7.16
N THR A 68 -3.52 -12.04 -7.62
CA THR A 68 -2.28 -11.24 -7.54
C THR A 68 -1.55 -11.20 -8.86
N SER A 69 -0.81 -10.11 -9.10
CA SER A 69 0.23 -10.03 -10.13
C SER A 69 1.38 -10.98 -9.79
N THR A 70 2.27 -11.32 -10.74
CA THR A 70 3.40 -12.23 -10.45
C THR A 70 4.37 -11.64 -9.43
N SER A 71 4.57 -10.32 -9.42
CA SER A 71 5.37 -9.63 -8.41
C SER A 71 4.69 -9.44 -7.05
N ASN A 72 3.41 -9.79 -6.93
CA ASN A 72 2.55 -9.48 -5.78
C ASN A 72 2.49 -7.97 -5.44
N LYS A 73 2.79 -7.07 -6.39
CA LYS A 73 2.66 -5.61 -6.21
C LYS A 73 1.24 -5.12 -6.45
N ALA A 74 0.45 -5.82 -7.25
CA ALA A 74 -0.95 -5.51 -7.46
C ALA A 74 -1.81 -6.74 -7.14
N ALA A 75 -2.97 -6.51 -6.56
CA ALA A 75 -3.92 -7.56 -6.21
C ALA A 75 -5.37 -7.11 -6.34
N ILE A 76 -6.27 -8.07 -6.47
CA ILE A 76 -7.72 -7.90 -6.36
C ILE A 76 -8.19 -8.84 -5.25
N PHE A 77 -8.84 -8.28 -4.23
CA PHE A 77 -9.45 -9.07 -3.16
C PHE A 77 -10.97 -9.01 -3.27
N ILE A 78 -11.62 -10.16 -3.12
CA ILE A 78 -13.07 -10.29 -3.09
C ILE A 78 -13.45 -10.95 -1.77
N PRO A 79 -13.87 -10.17 -0.76
CA PRO A 79 -14.22 -10.68 0.57
C PRO A 79 -15.38 -11.66 0.61
N GLN A 80 -16.29 -11.60 -0.36
CA GLN A 80 -17.49 -12.44 -0.43
C GLN A 80 -17.44 -13.34 -1.67
N THR A 81 -17.67 -14.64 -1.46
CA THR A 81 -17.62 -15.69 -2.51
C THR A 81 -18.78 -15.63 -3.50
N ILE A 82 -19.66 -14.64 -3.41
CA ILE A 82 -20.88 -14.56 -4.22
C ILE A 82 -20.58 -14.18 -5.68
N HIS A 83 -19.43 -13.55 -5.94
CA HIS A 83 -19.01 -13.19 -7.29
C HIS A 83 -18.19 -14.30 -7.93
N LYS A 84 -18.68 -14.86 -9.04
CA LYS A 84 -17.88 -15.73 -9.90
C LYS A 84 -16.83 -14.88 -10.62
N ALA A 85 -15.58 -15.04 -10.19
CA ALA A 85 -14.43 -14.28 -10.65
C ALA A 85 -13.43 -15.21 -11.34
N ILE A 86 -12.97 -14.84 -12.54
CA ILE A 86 -11.98 -15.60 -13.32
C ILE A 86 -10.82 -14.69 -13.69
N THR A 87 -9.59 -15.16 -13.51
CA THR A 87 -8.39 -14.44 -13.95
C THR A 87 -8.38 -14.32 -15.47
N VAL A 88 -8.26 -13.10 -15.98
CA VAL A 88 -8.09 -12.81 -17.42
C VAL A 88 -6.61 -12.76 -17.76
N ALA A 89 -5.82 -12.04 -16.96
CA ALA A 89 -4.40 -11.88 -17.17
C ALA A 89 -3.70 -11.69 -15.83
N LYS A 90 -2.55 -12.35 -15.68
CA LYS A 90 -1.66 -12.21 -14.53
C LYS A 90 -0.27 -11.84 -15.05
N LEU A 91 0.08 -10.56 -14.95
CA LEU A 91 1.33 -9.98 -15.45
C LEU A 91 2.21 -9.54 -14.26
N GLU A 92 3.35 -8.93 -14.55
CA GLU A 92 4.33 -8.53 -13.53
C GLU A 92 3.76 -7.53 -12.53
N ASN A 93 3.23 -6.42 -13.03
CA ASN A 93 2.76 -5.31 -12.19
C ASN A 93 1.23 -5.17 -12.20
N THR A 94 0.54 -6.05 -12.94
CA THR A 94 -0.90 -5.94 -13.24
C THR A 94 -1.60 -7.27 -13.08
N ILE A 95 -2.83 -7.23 -12.56
CA ILE A 95 -3.74 -8.37 -12.47
C ILE A 95 -5.11 -7.96 -13.00
N ALA A 96 -5.68 -8.78 -13.87
CA ALA A 96 -7.01 -8.59 -14.42
C ALA A 96 -7.92 -9.77 -14.07
N VAL A 97 -9.10 -9.48 -13.54
CA VAL A 97 -10.09 -10.46 -13.11
C VAL A 97 -11.44 -10.08 -13.68
N LYS A 98 -12.05 -11.02 -14.41
CA LYS A 98 -13.40 -10.88 -14.96
C LYS A 98 -14.42 -11.33 -13.94
N LEU A 99 -15.32 -10.43 -13.58
CA LEU A 99 -16.48 -10.70 -12.75
C LEU A 99 -17.68 -10.99 -13.65
N HIS A 100 -18.28 -12.16 -13.46
CA HIS A 100 -19.57 -12.46 -14.07
C HIS A 100 -20.65 -11.77 -13.26
N THR A 101 -21.39 -10.87 -13.91
CA THR A 101 -22.59 -10.25 -13.36
C THR A 101 -23.79 -10.71 -14.19
N ASP A 102 -25.00 -10.57 -13.66
CA ASP A 102 -26.21 -11.04 -14.35
C ASP A 102 -26.51 -10.26 -15.64
N ASN A 103 -26.00 -9.02 -15.76
CA ASN A 103 -26.16 -8.20 -16.96
C ASN A 103 -25.04 -8.46 -17.96
N LYS A 104 -23.84 -7.96 -17.64
CA LYS A 104 -22.66 -8.03 -18.52
C LYS A 104 -21.42 -8.26 -17.67
N PRO A 105 -20.47 -9.10 -18.12
CA PRO A 105 -19.21 -9.25 -17.41
C PRO A 105 -18.49 -7.90 -17.33
N ILE A 106 -17.81 -7.67 -16.21
CA ILE A 106 -16.92 -6.53 -16.02
C ILE A 106 -15.54 -7.03 -15.67
N THR A 107 -14.52 -6.54 -16.37
CA THR A 107 -13.13 -6.87 -16.07
C THR A 107 -12.53 -5.81 -15.16
N LEU A 108 -12.07 -6.24 -13.99
CA LEU A 108 -11.38 -5.40 -13.03
C LEU A 108 -9.88 -5.54 -13.21
N ILE A 109 -9.17 -4.43 -13.24
CA ILE A 109 -7.72 -4.38 -13.44
C ILE A 109 -7.11 -3.62 -12.26
N SER A 110 -6.23 -4.28 -11.51
CA SER A 110 -5.39 -3.64 -10.49
C SER A 110 -3.95 -3.59 -10.98
N ALA A 111 -3.30 -2.43 -10.89
CA ALA A 111 -1.92 -2.26 -11.33
C ALA A 111 -1.10 -1.36 -10.39
N TYR A 112 0.20 -1.62 -10.30
CA TYR A 112 1.12 -0.81 -9.51
C TYR A 112 2.44 -0.56 -10.25
N SER A 113 2.80 0.70 -10.47
CA SER A 113 4.12 1.07 -10.99
C SER A 113 4.92 1.74 -9.90
N SER A 114 6.04 1.13 -9.49
CA SER A 114 6.95 1.69 -8.48
C SER A 114 7.45 3.08 -8.90
N PRO A 115 7.68 4.03 -7.97
CA PRO A 115 8.14 5.37 -8.30
C PRO A 115 9.41 5.41 -9.15
N ILE A 116 10.32 4.46 -8.90
CA ILE A 116 11.62 4.34 -9.57
C ILE A 116 11.62 3.43 -10.80
N ALA A 117 10.56 2.63 -11.01
CA ALA A 117 10.47 1.73 -12.14
C ALA A 117 10.01 2.48 -13.40
N ASP A 118 10.30 1.94 -14.59
CA ASP A 118 9.73 2.48 -15.81
C ASP A 118 8.20 2.33 -15.80
N ILE A 119 7.49 3.45 -16.00
CA ILE A 119 6.03 3.47 -16.06
C ILE A 119 5.52 2.75 -17.32
N ASN A 120 6.30 2.75 -18.40
CA ASN A 120 5.88 2.19 -19.68
C ASN A 120 5.62 0.70 -19.59
N THR A 121 6.40 -0.04 -18.78
CA THR A 121 6.16 -1.47 -18.55
C THR A 121 4.74 -1.71 -18.02
N THR A 122 4.34 -0.98 -16.97
CA THR A 122 3.00 -1.13 -16.40
C THR A 122 1.90 -0.60 -17.32
N LEU A 123 2.16 0.47 -18.08
CA LEU A 123 1.20 0.99 -19.06
C LEU A 123 0.99 0.02 -20.22
N GLN A 124 2.04 -0.61 -20.72
CA GLN A 124 1.97 -1.62 -21.78
C GLN A 124 1.17 -2.83 -21.30
N GLU A 125 1.45 -3.35 -20.09
CA GLU A 125 0.66 -4.43 -19.49
C GLU A 125 -0.84 -4.10 -19.46
N ILE A 126 -1.21 -2.88 -19.07
CA ILE A 126 -2.61 -2.44 -19.04
C ILE A 126 -3.19 -2.34 -20.47
N GLN A 127 -2.43 -1.80 -21.43
CA GLN A 127 -2.86 -1.68 -22.82
C GLN A 127 -3.10 -3.05 -23.47
N ASP A 128 -2.18 -3.99 -23.28
CA ASP A 128 -2.30 -5.35 -23.79
C ASP A 128 -3.58 -6.02 -23.27
N ILE A 129 -3.90 -5.81 -21.98
CA ILE A 129 -5.15 -6.29 -21.39
C ILE A 129 -6.37 -5.62 -22.03
N ILE A 130 -6.36 -4.30 -22.22
CA ILE A 130 -7.50 -3.57 -22.81
C ILE A 130 -7.75 -4.01 -24.26
N ILE A 131 -6.70 -4.26 -25.04
CA ILE A 131 -6.80 -4.73 -26.43
C ILE A 131 -7.49 -6.10 -26.49
N MET A 132 -7.26 -6.97 -25.50
CA MET A 132 -7.93 -8.27 -25.39
C MET A 132 -9.40 -8.19 -24.95
N LEU A 133 -9.91 -7.01 -24.63
CA LEU A 133 -11.27 -6.79 -24.10
C LEU A 133 -12.14 -5.93 -25.03
N PRO A 134 -12.20 -6.20 -26.35
CA PRO A 134 -12.99 -5.38 -27.26
C PRO A 134 -14.48 -5.46 -26.89
N ASN A 135 -15.10 -4.31 -26.65
CA ASN A 135 -16.51 -4.16 -26.29
C ASN A 135 -16.90 -4.71 -24.90
N GLU A 136 -15.94 -5.04 -24.04
CA GLU A 136 -16.21 -5.38 -22.65
C GLU A 136 -16.12 -4.14 -21.74
N ASN A 137 -16.91 -4.14 -20.67
CA ASN A 137 -16.77 -3.13 -19.62
C ASN A 137 -15.54 -3.48 -18.78
N PHE A 138 -14.69 -2.49 -18.53
CA PHE A 138 -13.56 -2.67 -17.61
C PHE A 138 -13.42 -1.49 -16.64
N LEU A 139 -12.78 -1.76 -15.51
CA LEU A 139 -12.44 -0.76 -14.51
C LEU A 139 -10.97 -0.92 -14.12
N VAL A 140 -10.19 0.15 -14.23
CA VAL A 140 -8.78 0.17 -13.83
C VAL A 140 -8.62 0.93 -12.52
N GLY A 141 -8.11 0.25 -11.49
CA GLY A 141 -7.60 0.86 -10.27
C GLY A 141 -6.09 0.72 -10.24
N ALA A 142 -5.37 1.80 -10.47
CA ALA A 142 -3.92 1.77 -10.54
C ALA A 142 -3.27 2.85 -9.70
N ASP A 143 -2.16 2.50 -9.06
CA ASP A 143 -1.22 3.46 -8.49
C ASP A 143 0.04 3.48 -9.38
N LEU A 144 0.16 4.55 -10.16
CA LEU A 144 1.21 4.70 -11.18
C LEU A 144 2.33 5.65 -10.74
N ASN A 145 2.23 6.22 -9.52
CA ASN A 145 3.16 7.23 -9.01
C ASN A 145 3.37 8.43 -9.97
N GLY A 146 2.32 8.77 -10.73
CA GLY A 146 2.28 9.93 -11.62
C GLY A 146 1.70 11.15 -10.91
N HIS A 147 2.39 12.30 -11.00
CA HIS A 147 1.95 13.56 -10.41
C HIS A 147 1.27 14.42 -11.47
N ASN A 148 0.03 14.85 -11.22
CA ASN A 148 -0.67 15.80 -12.09
C ASN A 148 -1.61 16.69 -11.26
N PRO A 149 -1.70 17.99 -11.57
CA PRO A 149 -2.66 18.92 -10.95
C PRO A 149 -4.12 18.47 -10.95
N LEU A 150 -4.56 17.71 -11.96
CA LEU A 150 -5.91 17.13 -12.01
C LEU A 150 -6.16 16.09 -10.90
N ARG A 151 -5.10 15.51 -10.34
CA ARG A 151 -5.11 14.56 -9.22
C ARG A 151 -4.67 15.20 -7.89
N GLY A 152 -4.45 16.52 -7.89
CA GLY A 152 -4.18 17.28 -6.67
C GLY A 152 -2.71 17.61 -6.38
N TYR A 153 -1.80 17.28 -7.29
CA TYR A 153 -0.39 17.62 -7.16
C TYR A 153 -0.10 19.06 -7.58
N HIS A 154 0.93 19.66 -7.00
CA HIS A 154 1.30 21.03 -7.33
C HIS A 154 1.84 21.16 -8.77
N ARG A 155 2.47 20.10 -9.29
CA ARG A 155 3.09 20.08 -10.63
C ARG A 155 2.84 18.75 -11.33
N THR A 156 2.98 18.77 -12.66
CA THR A 156 2.99 17.52 -13.45
C THR A 156 4.41 16.96 -13.45
N ASN A 157 4.62 15.70 -13.07
CA ASN A 157 5.94 15.05 -13.23
C ASN A 157 6.08 14.42 -14.63
N THR A 158 7.30 14.05 -15.01
CA THR A 158 7.62 13.42 -16.31
C THR A 158 6.79 12.16 -16.57
N ARG A 159 6.54 11.35 -15.53
CA ARG A 159 5.68 10.15 -15.60
C ARG A 159 4.25 10.46 -16.07
N ASP A 160 3.65 11.55 -15.59
CA ASP A 160 2.32 11.95 -16.04
C ASP A 160 2.31 12.67 -17.40
N GLN A 161 3.46 13.13 -17.90
CA GLN A 161 3.57 13.61 -19.28
C GLN A 161 3.57 12.46 -20.28
N VAL A 162 4.27 11.35 -19.98
CA VAL A 162 4.21 10.11 -20.77
C VAL A 162 2.78 9.60 -20.82
N ARG A 163 2.11 9.53 -19.65
CA ARG A 163 0.70 9.14 -19.55
C ARG A 163 -0.21 9.94 -20.47
N ARG A 164 -0.02 11.27 -20.63
CA ARG A 164 -0.90 12.13 -21.46
C ARG A 164 -0.93 11.72 -22.93
N LYS A 165 0.14 11.14 -23.48
CA LYS A 165 0.16 10.64 -24.87
C LYS A 165 -0.75 9.41 -25.02
N ASP A 166 -0.77 8.53 -24.02
CA ASP A 166 -1.58 7.31 -23.99
C ASP A 166 -3.01 7.55 -23.40
N GLN A 167 -3.24 8.69 -22.76
CA GLN A 167 -4.43 8.97 -21.92
C GLN A 167 -5.74 9.14 -22.70
N LYS A 168 -5.73 9.29 -24.02
CA LYS A 168 -6.99 9.45 -24.78
C LYS A 168 -7.93 8.26 -24.61
N ASN A 169 -7.42 7.09 -24.23
CA ASN A 169 -8.21 5.85 -24.13
C ASN A 169 -8.43 5.30 -22.70
N ILE A 170 -7.75 5.80 -21.65
CA ILE A 170 -7.63 5.05 -20.37
C ILE A 170 -8.41 5.66 -19.17
N CYS A 171 -8.82 6.93 -19.18
CA CYS A 171 -9.50 7.55 -18.01
C CYS A 171 -10.65 8.50 -18.38
N SER A 172 -11.83 7.96 -18.69
CA SER A 172 -13.07 8.72 -18.86
C SER A 172 -13.86 8.78 -17.55
N GLY A 173 -13.43 9.62 -16.61
CA GLY A 173 -14.18 9.92 -15.39
C GLY A 173 -13.65 11.17 -14.71
N LYS A 174 -14.29 12.32 -14.92
CA LYS A 174 -13.90 13.59 -14.29
C LYS A 174 -14.68 13.83 -12.99
N PRO A 175 -14.15 13.57 -11.79
CA PRO A 175 -14.64 14.21 -10.58
C PRO A 175 -13.97 15.58 -10.40
N LYS A 176 -14.73 16.58 -9.96
CA LYS A 176 -14.24 17.94 -9.66
C LYS A 176 -13.09 17.88 -8.62
N PRO A 177 -11.82 18.12 -9.02
CA PRO A 177 -10.63 17.73 -8.24
C PRO A 177 -10.56 18.35 -6.82
N LYS A 178 -10.99 19.62 -6.69
CA LYS A 178 -10.87 20.39 -5.44
C LYS A 178 -11.72 19.83 -4.30
N LYS A 179 -12.93 19.36 -4.56
CA LYS A 179 -13.84 18.82 -3.52
C LYS A 179 -13.37 17.45 -3.03
N TYR A 180 -12.96 16.58 -3.95
CA TYR A 180 -12.42 15.26 -3.65
C TYR A 180 -11.13 15.35 -2.83
N MET A 181 -10.20 16.20 -3.26
CA MET A 181 -8.91 16.35 -2.58
C MET A 181 -9.03 16.89 -1.14
N LYS A 182 -9.94 17.84 -0.88
CA LYS A 182 -10.26 18.28 0.49
C LYS A 182 -10.77 17.13 1.35
N LYS A 183 -11.64 16.28 0.80
CA LYS A 183 -12.17 15.10 1.48
C LYS A 183 -11.07 14.08 1.78
N VAL A 184 -10.19 13.78 0.82
CA VAL A 184 -9.04 12.89 1.01
C VAL A 184 -8.09 13.42 2.10
N LYS A 185 -7.71 14.71 2.06
CA LYS A 185 -6.87 15.32 3.09
C LYS A 185 -7.50 15.23 4.49
N ARG A 186 -8.80 15.51 4.58
CA ARG A 186 -9.55 15.38 5.84
C ARG A 186 -9.58 13.94 6.34
N VAL A 187 -9.90 12.98 5.48
CA VAL A 187 -9.96 11.56 5.84
C VAL A 187 -8.59 11.02 6.24
N LYS A 188 -7.51 11.39 5.55
CA LYS A 188 -6.13 11.04 5.94
C LYS A 188 -5.78 11.60 7.32
N SER A 189 -6.06 12.87 7.56
CA SER A 189 -5.79 13.52 8.85
C SER A 189 -6.60 12.93 10.00
N VAL A 190 -7.89 12.67 9.78
CA VAL A 190 -8.77 12.05 10.79
C VAL A 190 -8.36 10.60 11.04
N GLY A 191 -8.17 9.79 9.99
CA GLY A 191 -7.76 8.40 10.13
C GLY A 191 -6.42 8.23 10.84
N TRP A 192 -5.45 9.10 10.58
CA TRP A 192 -4.18 9.11 11.32
C TRP A 192 -4.35 9.53 12.79
N LYS A 193 -5.22 10.50 13.06
CA LYS A 193 -5.55 10.91 14.43
C LYS A 193 -6.23 9.78 15.20
N ASP A 194 -7.15 9.06 14.58
CA ASP A 194 -7.85 7.92 15.19
C ASP A 194 -6.86 6.79 15.46
N LEU A 195 -6.06 6.40 14.46
CA LEU A 195 -5.03 5.36 14.57
C LEU A 195 -4.04 5.67 15.70
N SER A 196 -3.57 6.92 15.80
CA SER A 196 -2.61 7.34 16.84
C SER A 196 -3.22 7.50 18.23
N THR A 197 -4.56 7.55 18.35
CA THR A 197 -5.24 7.74 19.64
C THR A 197 -5.85 6.46 20.19
N GLU A 198 -6.13 5.47 19.34
CA GLU A 198 -6.71 4.17 19.69
C GLU A 198 -5.82 3.40 20.69
N ALA A 199 -6.37 3.07 21.85
CA ALA A 199 -5.63 2.42 22.95
C ALA A 199 -5.23 0.97 22.62
N ALA A 200 -6.00 0.30 21.76
CA ALA A 200 -5.73 -1.06 21.29
C ALA A 200 -4.65 -1.11 20.19
N ASN A 201 -4.26 0.03 19.62
CA ASN A 201 -3.24 0.07 18.58
C ASN A 201 -1.83 -0.06 19.20
N PRO A 202 -1.06 -1.11 18.89
CA PRO A 202 0.30 -1.29 19.43
C PRO A 202 1.25 -0.15 19.05
N TYR A 203 0.96 0.59 17.98
CA TYR A 203 1.76 1.74 17.50
C TYR A 203 1.36 3.08 18.15
N GLY A 204 0.13 3.19 18.69
CA GLY A 204 -0.39 4.44 19.23
C GLY A 204 0.39 4.95 20.46
N LYS A 205 0.81 4.03 21.33
CA LYS A 205 1.61 4.35 22.52
C LYS A 205 3.00 4.90 22.17
N HIS A 206 3.69 4.27 21.22
CA HIS A 206 5.02 4.68 20.76
C HIS A 206 4.97 6.03 20.02
N PHE A 207 3.93 6.24 19.20
CA PHE A 207 3.71 7.52 18.55
C PHE A 207 3.45 8.66 19.55
N LYS A 208 2.60 8.44 20.57
CA LYS A 208 2.37 9.43 21.63
C LYS A 208 3.63 9.72 22.44
N ALA A 209 4.48 8.72 22.67
CA ALA A 209 5.76 8.89 23.36
C ALA A 209 6.71 9.78 22.55
N ALA A 210 6.92 9.46 21.27
CA ALA A 210 7.89 10.15 20.42
C ALA A 210 7.46 11.58 20.03
N PHE A 211 6.18 11.81 19.75
CA PHE A 211 5.75 13.05 19.09
C PHE A 211 4.89 13.99 19.93
N ARG A 212 4.31 13.53 21.05
CA ARG A 212 3.43 14.38 21.89
C ARG A 212 4.07 14.82 23.22
N LYS A 213 5.37 14.59 23.40
CA LYS A 213 6.14 14.94 24.61
C LYS A 213 5.51 14.43 25.92
N THR A 214 4.59 13.47 25.83
CA THR A 214 3.81 12.95 26.96
C THR A 214 4.59 11.94 27.80
N ILE A 215 5.70 11.42 27.27
CA ILE A 215 6.54 10.42 27.93
C ILE A 215 7.98 10.90 27.76
N HIS A 216 8.61 11.26 28.87
CA HIS A 216 10.03 11.63 28.87
C HIS A 216 10.88 10.41 28.50
N PRO A 217 12.05 10.53 27.83
CA PRO A 217 12.89 9.38 27.49
C PRO A 217 13.18 8.43 28.67
N SER A 218 13.26 8.97 29.89
CA SER A 218 13.41 8.19 31.13
C SER A 218 12.22 7.27 31.47
N GLN A 219 11.05 7.51 30.88
CA GLN A 219 9.81 6.75 31.10
C GLN A 219 9.55 5.70 30.00
N LEU A 220 10.47 5.52 29.05
CA LEU A 220 10.36 4.49 27.99
C LEU A 220 10.27 3.06 28.55
N THR A 221 10.91 2.79 29.70
CA THR A 221 10.83 1.51 30.43
C THR A 221 9.40 1.11 30.79
N VAL A 222 8.55 2.09 31.09
CA VAL A 222 7.14 1.90 31.48
C VAL A 222 6.28 1.43 30.31
N LEU A 223 6.65 1.73 29.06
CA LEU A 223 5.86 1.36 27.87
C LEU A 223 5.92 -0.12 27.51
N HIS A 224 6.94 -0.84 28.01
CA HIS A 224 7.24 -2.22 27.63
C HIS A 224 7.21 -3.19 28.83
N ASN A 225 6.83 -2.74 30.04
CA ASN A 225 6.86 -3.54 31.27
C ASN A 225 8.21 -4.28 31.46
N THR A 226 9.31 -3.68 31.02
CA THR A 226 10.65 -4.27 31.12
C THR A 226 11.40 -3.73 32.32
N ASN A 227 12.23 -4.58 32.92
CA ASN A 227 13.03 -4.26 34.10
C ASN A 227 13.83 -2.95 33.87
N PRO A 228 13.72 -1.93 34.74
CA PRO A 228 14.37 -0.62 34.59
C PRO A 228 15.89 -0.65 34.44
N GLU A 229 16.54 -1.78 34.71
CA GLU A 229 18.00 -1.96 34.54
C GLU A 229 18.47 -2.04 33.08
N ARG A 230 17.58 -2.19 32.09
CA ARG A 230 17.96 -2.16 30.67
C ARG A 230 18.11 -0.72 30.17
N GLY A 231 19.31 -0.35 29.72
CA GLY A 231 19.58 0.98 29.16
C GLY A 231 18.65 1.35 27.99
N HIS A 232 18.37 2.65 27.84
CA HIS A 232 17.39 3.20 26.88
C HIS A 232 17.61 2.78 25.42
N GLN A 233 18.87 2.60 25.00
CA GLN A 233 19.22 2.14 23.66
C GLN A 233 18.65 0.76 23.35
N LYS A 234 18.71 -0.17 24.31
CA LYS A 234 18.21 -1.53 24.14
C LYS A 234 16.68 -1.55 24.07
N ILE A 235 16.02 -0.70 24.86
CA ILE A 235 14.56 -0.52 24.81
C ILE A 235 14.12 0.03 23.45
N ALA A 236 14.83 1.01 22.91
CA ALA A 236 14.55 1.54 21.58
C ALA A 236 14.76 0.48 20.49
N GLN A 237 15.80 -0.34 20.60
CA GLN A 237 16.08 -1.46 19.68
C GLN A 237 14.95 -2.48 19.71
N ASP A 238 14.51 -2.91 20.91
CA ASP A 238 13.41 -3.88 21.09
C ASP A 238 12.10 -3.33 20.49
N ILE A 239 11.81 -2.04 20.65
CA ILE A 239 10.65 -1.37 20.03
C ILE A 239 10.75 -1.41 18.50
N LEU A 240 11.92 -1.08 17.94
CA LEU A 240 12.16 -1.10 16.51
C LEU A 240 11.99 -2.52 15.94
N GLU A 241 12.53 -3.54 16.60
CA GLU A 241 12.37 -4.95 16.21
C GLU A 241 10.91 -5.42 16.32
N GLN A 242 10.15 -4.93 17.28
CA GLN A 242 8.72 -5.27 17.41
C GLN A 242 7.87 -4.62 16.32
N ILE A 243 8.15 -3.35 15.99
CA ILE A 243 7.37 -2.57 15.00
C ILE A 243 7.78 -2.95 13.57
N PHE A 244 9.07 -3.20 13.36
CA PHE A 244 9.70 -3.55 12.09
C PHE A 244 10.58 -4.79 12.29
N PRO A 245 9.99 -5.99 12.44
CA PRO A 245 10.78 -7.19 12.63
C PRO A 245 11.70 -7.41 11.44
N LEU A 246 13.00 -7.30 11.70
CA LEU A 246 14.02 -7.74 10.76
C LEU A 246 13.86 -9.25 10.58
N PRO A 247 13.98 -9.78 9.36
CA PRO A 247 13.96 -11.23 9.16
C PRO A 247 15.12 -11.86 9.95
N ASN A 248 14.82 -12.86 10.77
CA ASN A 248 15.77 -13.56 11.66
C ASN A 248 16.84 -14.33 10.90
N SER A 249 17.79 -13.65 10.27
CA SER A 249 19.07 -14.21 9.83
C SER A 249 19.89 -13.08 9.24
N THR A 250 20.98 -12.70 9.91
CA THR A 250 22.13 -12.07 9.26
C THR A 250 22.62 -13.07 8.20
N PRO A 251 22.48 -12.79 6.90
CA PRO A 251 23.16 -13.63 5.94
C PRO A 251 24.66 -13.36 6.11
N SER A 252 25.47 -14.42 6.14
CA SER A 252 26.87 -14.31 5.77
C SER A 252 26.89 -13.87 4.31
N LEU A 253 26.86 -12.56 4.09
CA LEU A 253 26.97 -11.95 2.78
C LEU A 253 28.45 -11.98 2.40
N THR A 254 28.88 -13.04 1.71
CA THR A 254 29.86 -12.86 0.64
C THR A 254 29.15 -12.11 -0.49
N HIS A 255 28.79 -10.84 -0.25
CA HIS A 255 28.54 -9.89 -1.32
C HIS A 255 29.92 -9.37 -1.73
N GLU A 256 30.31 -9.62 -2.97
CA GLU A 256 31.14 -8.65 -3.67
C GLU A 256 30.42 -7.30 -3.56
N ILE A 257 30.98 -6.40 -2.76
CA ILE A 257 30.48 -5.04 -2.61
C ILE A 257 30.75 -4.34 -3.94
N VAL A 258 29.78 -4.38 -4.85
CA VAL A 258 29.73 -3.41 -5.93
C VAL A 258 29.21 -2.12 -5.30
N THR A 259 30.12 -1.28 -4.82
CA THR A 259 29.78 0.08 -4.41
C THR A 259 29.28 0.84 -5.62
N THR A 260 27.96 1.04 -5.72
CA THR A 260 27.45 2.13 -6.56
C THR A 260 27.55 3.42 -5.75
N PRO A 261 27.82 4.59 -6.36
CA PRO A 261 28.06 5.85 -5.63
C PRO A 261 26.93 6.29 -4.69
N ASN A 262 25.73 5.71 -4.83
CA ASN A 262 24.53 6.06 -4.06
C ASN A 262 24.31 5.18 -2.82
N ASP A 263 25.14 4.15 -2.59
CA ASP A 263 25.02 3.26 -1.41
C ASP A 263 25.92 3.70 -0.25
N CYS A 264 26.47 4.92 -0.30
CA CYS A 264 27.21 5.47 0.84
C CYS A 264 26.26 5.68 2.03
N PRO A 265 26.65 5.25 3.24
CA PRO A 265 25.87 5.54 4.44
C PRO A 265 25.76 7.06 4.63
N PHE A 266 24.58 7.53 5.06
CA PHE A 266 24.37 8.94 5.40
C PHE A 266 25.40 9.39 6.43
N THR A 267 25.96 10.57 6.21
CA THR A 267 26.88 11.18 7.17
C THR A 267 26.11 11.73 8.37
N GLU A 268 26.73 11.74 9.55
CA GLU A 268 26.12 12.35 10.75
C GLU A 268 25.69 13.79 10.51
N LYS A 269 26.40 14.50 9.63
CA LYS A 269 26.11 15.89 9.25
C LYS A 269 24.85 16.01 8.41
N GLU A 270 24.61 15.08 7.48
CA GLU A 270 23.36 15.03 6.71
C GLU A 270 22.17 14.68 7.59
N ILE A 271 22.34 13.72 8.50
CA ILE A 271 21.30 13.35 9.48
C ILE A 271 20.96 14.55 10.36
N ALA A 272 21.96 15.26 10.88
CA ALA A 272 21.76 16.44 11.70
C ALA A 272 21.03 17.56 10.94
N GLN A 273 21.39 17.81 9.67
CA GLN A 273 20.71 18.78 8.83
C GLN A 273 19.25 18.41 8.58
N VAL A 274 18.95 17.14 8.27
CA VAL A 274 17.56 16.69 8.08
C VAL A 274 16.75 16.87 9.35
N ILE A 275 17.32 16.57 10.52
CA ILE A 275 16.67 16.76 11.83
C ILE A 275 16.35 18.24 12.08
N ASP A 276 17.28 19.16 11.78
CA ASP A 276 17.07 20.61 11.90
C ASP A 276 15.98 21.14 10.96
N TYR A 277 15.85 20.54 9.76
CA TYR A 277 14.82 20.92 8.78
C TYR A 277 13.42 20.33 9.08
N LEU A 278 13.30 19.41 10.03
CA LEU A 278 12.00 18.90 10.45
C LEU A 278 11.24 19.97 11.26
N LEU A 279 10.18 20.52 10.66
CA LEU A 279 9.30 21.45 11.34
C LEU A 279 8.70 20.82 12.60
N HIS A 280 9.07 21.36 13.76
CA HIS A 280 8.54 20.96 15.06
C HIS A 280 7.00 20.87 15.04
N GLY A 281 6.48 19.69 15.39
CA GLY A 281 5.02 19.46 15.50
C GLY A 281 4.30 19.14 14.19
N LYS A 282 5.02 18.91 13.08
CA LYS A 282 4.43 18.35 11.85
C LYS A 282 4.99 16.96 11.58
N THR A 283 4.12 16.04 11.18
CA THR A 283 4.53 14.72 10.71
C THR A 283 5.30 14.83 9.39
N PRO A 284 6.38 14.06 9.20
CA PRO A 284 6.97 13.87 7.88
C PRO A 284 5.89 13.29 6.96
N GLY A 285 5.68 13.88 5.80
CA GLY A 285 4.66 13.46 4.84
C GLY A 285 5.05 13.82 3.43
#